data_AF-S4SV16-F1
#
_entry.id   AF-S4SV16-F1
#
_cell.length_a   1.000
_cell.length_b   1.000
_cell.length_c   1.000
_cell.angle_alpha   90.00
_cell.angle_beta   90.00
_cell.angle_gamma   90.00
#
_symmetry.space_group_name_H-M   'P 1'
#
loop_
_entity.id
_entity.type
_entity.pdbx_description
1 polymer ?
#
loop_
_entity_poly.entity_id
_entity_poly.type
_entity_poly.pdbx_seq_one_letter_code
_entity_poly.pdbx_strand_id
1 'polypeptide(L)'
;MPITLSMLIIPPAILPWINHPLSAGFLLLMEMIMIILTAGLASMSFWYSYITFLIMVGGMLVLFMYMTSVASNEKFKFSWNITIMVMMIVLWMITMQMNDYWLQYNKIINTEEMSNTKPLFFSMNKFLNEPSFTLSIMIIIYLLITLIAVIKIININSGPMRHMN
;
A
#
# COMPACT_ATOMS: atom_id res chain seq x y z
N MET A 1 -6.98 -15.86 -3.29
CA MET A 1 -5.87 -15.67 -4.24
C MET A 1 -6.30 -15.00 -5.53
N PRO A 2 -6.99 -15.67 -6.47
CA PRO A 2 -7.36 -15.03 -7.74
C PRO A 2 -8.39 -13.90 -7.54
N ILE A 3 -9.41 -14.13 -6.70
CA ILE A 3 -10.43 -13.12 -6.37
C ILE A 3 -9.78 -11.91 -5.71
N THR A 4 -8.94 -12.15 -4.70
CA THR A 4 -8.24 -11.09 -3.95
C THR A 4 -7.27 -10.31 -4.84
N LEU A 5 -6.59 -10.96 -5.79
CA LEU A 5 -5.74 -10.30 -6.79
C LEU A 5 -6.56 -9.45 -7.76
N SER A 6 -7.69 -9.98 -8.24
CA SER A 6 -8.58 -9.23 -9.14
C SER A 6 -9.08 -7.95 -8.45
N MET A 7 -9.47 -8.01 -7.18
CA MET A 7 -9.95 -6.85 -6.43
C MET A 7 -8.92 -5.71 -6.28
N LEU A 8 -7.62 -5.96 -6.45
CA LEU A 8 -6.58 -4.91 -6.39
C LEU A 8 -6.66 -3.89 -7.52
N ILE A 9 -7.34 -4.20 -8.63
CA ILE A 9 -7.41 -3.30 -9.79
C ILE A 9 -8.38 -2.14 -9.55
N ILE A 10 -9.34 -2.31 -8.65
CA ILE A 10 -10.45 -1.36 -8.46
C ILE A 10 -9.97 -0.01 -7.91
N PRO A 11 -9.18 0.06 -6.81
CA PRO A 11 -8.77 1.36 -6.26
C PRO A 11 -7.91 2.19 -7.22
N PRO A 12 -6.82 1.67 -7.83
CA PRO A 12 -5.99 2.43 -8.76
C PRO A 12 -6.77 2.97 -9.97
N ALA A 13 -7.76 2.21 -10.45
CA ALA A 13 -8.59 2.66 -11.57
C ALA A 13 -9.45 3.88 -11.21
N ILE A 14 -9.89 4.01 -9.96
CA ILE A 14 -10.78 5.09 -9.51
C ILE A 14 -9.98 6.33 -9.06
N LEU A 15 -8.76 6.13 -8.59
CA LEU A 15 -7.94 7.16 -7.94
C LEU A 15 -7.80 8.47 -8.76
N PRO A 16 -7.57 8.45 -10.09
CA PRO A 16 -7.48 9.66 -10.90
C PRO A 16 -8.78 10.49 -10.99
N TRP A 17 -9.93 9.90 -10.68
CA TRP A 17 -11.23 10.60 -10.72
C TRP A 17 -11.69 11.13 -9.37
N ILE A 18 -10.89 10.93 -8.31
CA ILE A 18 -11.21 11.45 -6.99
C ILE A 18 -10.61 12.84 -6.83
N ASN A 19 -11.48 13.83 -6.62
CA ASN A 19 -11.05 15.22 -6.42
C ASN A 19 -10.79 15.56 -4.94
N HIS A 20 -11.48 14.90 -4.01
CA HIS A 20 -11.39 15.26 -2.60
C HIS A 20 -10.24 14.48 -1.92
N PRO A 21 -9.29 15.18 -1.25
CA PRO A 21 -8.08 14.56 -0.70
C PRO A 21 -8.39 13.49 0.35
N LEU A 22 -9.41 13.70 1.19
CA LEU A 22 -9.84 12.71 2.18
C LEU A 22 -10.37 11.42 1.55
N SER A 23 -11.13 11.49 0.45
CA SER A 23 -11.61 10.29 -0.23
C SER A 23 -10.50 9.58 -0.99
N ALA A 24 -9.51 10.32 -1.51
CA ALA A 24 -8.33 9.72 -2.10
C ALA A 24 -7.51 8.98 -1.03
N GLY A 25 -7.35 9.59 0.16
CA GLY A 25 -6.71 8.94 1.31
C GLY A 25 -7.47 7.70 1.81
N PHE A 26 -8.80 7.75 1.85
CA PHE A 26 -9.60 6.58 2.22
C PHE A 26 -9.50 5.46 1.19
N LEU A 27 -9.51 5.78 -0.11
CA LEU A 27 -9.37 4.81 -1.18
C LEU A 27 -7.98 4.15 -1.14
N LEU A 28 -6.92 4.92 -0.90
CA LEU A 28 -5.57 4.40 -0.68
C LEU A 28 -5.51 3.46 0.54
N LEU A 29 -6.23 3.76 1.61
CA LEU A 29 -6.24 2.92 2.82
C LEU A 29 -6.87 1.56 2.53
N MET A 30 -7.98 1.55 1.78
CA MET A 30 -8.59 0.31 1.32
C MET A 30 -7.67 -0.49 0.40
N GLU A 31 -6.98 0.17 -0.53
CA GLU A 31 -5.99 -0.49 -1.40
C GLU A 31 -4.89 -1.17 -0.58
N MET A 32 -4.35 -0.48 0.41
CA MET A 32 -3.27 -0.96 1.27
C MET A 32 -3.68 -2.22 2.04
N ILE A 33 -4.88 -2.23 2.63
CA ILE A 33 -5.40 -3.40 3.34
C ILE A 33 -5.52 -4.60 2.38
N MET A 34 -6.00 -4.39 1.16
CA MET A 34 -6.14 -5.45 0.16
C MET A 34 -4.77 -5.99 -0.30
N ILE A 35 -3.75 -5.13 -0.43
CA ILE A 35 -2.37 -5.55 -0.74
C ILE A 35 -1.79 -6.41 0.39
N ILE A 36 -2.00 -6.02 1.64
CA ILE A 36 -1.49 -6.76 2.80
C ILE A 36 -2.13 -8.16 2.89
N LEU A 37 -3.45 -8.23 2.67
CA LEU A 37 -4.18 -9.51 2.68
C LEU A 37 -3.74 -10.41 1.52
N THR A 38 -3.56 -9.88 0.32
CA THR A 38 -3.07 -10.65 -0.84
C THR A 38 -1.63 -11.13 -0.63
N ALA A 39 -0.74 -10.27 -0.13
CA ALA A 39 0.64 -10.63 0.18
C ALA A 39 0.72 -11.71 1.26
N GLY A 40 -0.11 -11.62 2.31
CA GLY A 40 -0.19 -12.63 3.35
C GLY A 40 -0.62 -13.99 2.82
N LEU A 41 -1.63 -14.01 1.93
CA LEU A 41 -2.09 -15.24 1.26
C LEU A 41 -1.08 -15.80 0.24
N ALA A 42 -0.15 -14.96 -0.26
CA ALA A 42 0.90 -15.34 -1.22
C ALA A 42 2.15 -15.88 -0.56
N SER A 43 2.44 -15.35 0.61
CA SER A 43 3.66 -15.70 1.33
C SER A 43 3.48 -16.98 2.13
N MET A 44 4.53 -17.79 2.16
CA MET A 44 4.62 -18.94 3.07
C MET A 44 4.71 -18.52 4.55
N SER A 45 5.03 -17.25 4.84
CA SER A 45 5.11 -16.70 6.21
C SER A 45 4.49 -15.31 6.31
N PHE A 46 3.56 -15.12 7.25
CA PHE A 46 2.87 -13.84 7.48
C PHE A 46 3.75 -12.68 7.99
N TRP A 47 5.01 -12.93 8.35
CA TRP A 47 5.91 -11.90 8.86
C TRP A 47 6.12 -10.74 7.89
N TYR A 48 6.23 -11.01 6.58
CA TYR A 48 6.38 -9.96 5.57
C TYR A 48 5.12 -9.11 5.44
N SER A 49 3.94 -9.74 5.35
CA SER A 49 2.66 -9.01 5.34
C SER A 49 2.42 -8.20 6.62
N TYR A 50 2.94 -8.66 7.75
CA TYR A 50 2.81 -7.93 9.02
C TYR A 50 3.70 -6.68 9.06
N ILE A 51 4.97 -6.79 8.64
CA ILE A 51 5.87 -5.63 8.58
C ILE A 51 5.34 -4.58 7.59
N THR A 52 4.84 -5.01 6.42
CA THR A 52 4.23 -4.08 5.46
C THR A 52 2.97 -3.42 6.03
N PHE A 53 2.14 -4.13 6.79
CA PHE A 53 1.00 -3.53 7.50
C PHE A 53 1.40 -2.40 8.43
N LEU A 54 2.40 -2.62 9.29
CA LEU A 54 2.84 -1.60 10.26
C LEU A 54 3.37 -0.34 9.57
N ILE A 55 4.22 -0.50 8.55
CA ILE A 55 4.81 0.64 7.83
C ILE A 55 3.72 1.44 7.11
N MET A 56 2.79 0.74 6.45
CA MET A 56 1.74 1.36 5.67
C MET A 56 0.72 2.11 6.53
N VAL A 57 0.27 1.53 7.66
CA VAL A 57 -0.63 2.22 8.59
C VAL A 57 0.02 3.47 9.20
N GLY A 58 1.30 3.37 9.59
CA GLY A 58 2.05 4.52 10.13
C GLY A 58 2.13 5.69 9.15
N GLY A 59 2.47 5.41 7.88
CA GLY A 59 2.57 6.44 6.84
C GLY A 59 1.23 7.12 6.52
N MET A 60 0.14 6.36 6.47
CA MET A 60 -1.18 6.92 6.15
C MET A 60 -1.75 7.77 7.28
N LEU A 61 -1.49 7.42 8.55
CA LEU A 61 -1.96 8.22 9.68
C LEU A 61 -1.33 9.63 9.67
N VAL A 62 -0.06 9.75 9.29
CA VAL A 62 0.62 11.05 9.15
C VAL A 62 -0.01 11.88 8.03
N LEU A 63 -0.26 11.25 6.87
CA LEU A 63 -0.95 11.92 5.74
C LEU A 63 -2.37 12.36 6.11
N PHE A 64 -3.10 11.54 6.86
CA PHE A 64 -4.45 11.86 7.32
C PHE A 64 -4.45 13.07 8.27
N MET A 65 -3.55 13.09 9.27
CA MET A 65 -3.40 14.23 10.18
C MET A 65 -3.09 15.52 9.41
N TYR A 66 -2.15 15.45 8.45
CA TYR A 66 -1.81 16.61 7.63
C TYR A 66 -3.01 17.12 6.83
N MET A 67 -3.72 16.24 6.12
CA MET A 67 -4.88 16.64 5.31
C MET A 67 -6.02 17.24 6.13
N THR A 68 -6.32 16.69 7.32
CA THR A 68 -7.33 17.28 8.22
C THR A 68 -6.93 18.64 8.78
N SER A 69 -5.62 18.93 8.88
CA SER A 69 -5.12 20.23 9.33
C SER A 69 -5.11 21.32 8.24
N VAL A 70 -5.08 20.93 6.97
CA VAL A 70 -4.93 21.84 5.82
C VAL A 70 -6.24 22.05 5.06
N ALA A 71 -7.11 21.04 4.97
CA ALA A 71 -8.34 21.14 4.17
C ALA A 71 -9.53 21.67 4.99
N SER A 72 -10.24 22.67 4.44
CA SER A 72 -11.59 23.03 4.88
C SER A 72 -12.53 21.84 4.69
N ASN A 73 -13.45 21.60 5.64
CA ASN A 73 -14.48 20.55 5.57
C ASN A 73 -15.48 20.76 4.41
N GLU A 74 -15.02 20.59 3.17
CA GLU A 74 -15.88 20.63 2.01
C GLU A 74 -16.84 19.43 2.02
N LYS A 75 -18.10 19.67 1.67
CA LYS A 75 -19.11 18.62 1.63
C LYS A 75 -18.76 17.62 0.52
N PHE A 76 -18.75 16.34 0.87
CA PHE A 76 -18.52 15.25 -0.06
C PHE A 76 -19.55 15.25 -1.20
N LYS A 77 -19.10 15.35 -2.45
CA LYS A 77 -19.94 15.25 -3.65
C LYS A 77 -19.78 13.86 -4.26
N PHE A 78 -20.87 13.10 -4.28
CA PHE A 78 -20.93 11.80 -4.93
C PHE A 78 -21.06 11.97 -6.44
N SER A 79 -20.33 11.18 -7.22
CA SER A 79 -20.44 11.19 -8.70
C SER A 79 -20.98 9.86 -9.20
N TRP A 80 -22.06 9.92 -9.97
CA TRP A 80 -22.68 8.76 -10.59
C TRP A 80 -21.80 8.12 -11.68
N ASN A 81 -20.90 8.90 -12.27
CA ASN A 81 -19.97 8.38 -13.27
C ASN A 81 -18.96 7.39 -12.64
N ILE A 82 -18.49 7.67 -11.42
CA ILE A 82 -17.58 6.76 -10.71
C ILE A 82 -18.33 5.47 -10.32
N THR A 83 -19.59 5.54 -9.91
CA THR A 83 -20.33 4.31 -9.57
C THR A 83 -20.55 3.41 -10.78
N ILE A 84 -20.93 3.96 -11.93
CA ILE A 84 -21.08 3.19 -13.16
C ILE A 84 -19.75 2.53 -13.54
N MET A 85 -18.66 3.28 -13.48
CA MET A 85 -17.31 2.76 -13.72
C MET A 85 -16.99 1.55 -12.82
N VAL A 86 -17.23 1.67 -11.50
CA VAL A 86 -16.98 0.56 -10.56
C VAL A 86 -17.83 -0.66 -10.92
N MET A 87 -19.11 -0.46 -11.24
CA MET A 87 -20.01 -1.57 -11.62
C MET A 87 -19.52 -2.30 -12.87
N MET A 88 -19.03 -1.57 -13.88
CA MET A 88 -18.49 -2.18 -15.10
C MET A 88 -17.23 -3.00 -14.82
N ILE A 89 -16.32 -2.50 -13.96
CA ILE A 89 -15.13 -3.26 -13.55
C ILE A 89 -15.55 -4.54 -12.82
N VAL A 90 -16.49 -4.45 -11.87
CA VAL A 90 -16.94 -5.61 -11.09
C VAL A 90 -17.57 -6.67 -12.00
N LEU A 91 -18.39 -6.27 -12.97
CA LEU A 91 -18.98 -7.18 -13.95
C LEU A 91 -17.91 -7.88 -14.80
N TRP A 92 -16.90 -7.14 -15.27
CA TRP A 92 -15.77 -7.71 -16.01
C TRP A 92 -14.97 -8.73 -15.18
N MET A 93 -14.88 -8.51 -13.87
CA MET A 93 -14.21 -9.47 -12.99
C MET A 93 -15.00 -10.76 -12.80
N ILE A 94 -16.32 -10.67 -12.71
CA ILE A 94 -17.19 -11.85 -12.60
C ILE A 94 -17.07 -12.72 -13.86
N THR A 95 -16.97 -12.11 -15.05
CA THR A 95 -16.82 -12.88 -16.30
C THR A 95 -15.46 -13.56 -16.41
N MET A 96 -14.39 -12.92 -15.95
CA MET A 96 -13.05 -13.52 -15.93
C MET A 96 -12.93 -14.74 -15.00
N GLN A 97 -13.74 -14.79 -13.95
CA GLN A 97 -13.72 -15.88 -12.97
C GLN A 97 -14.37 -17.18 -13.47
N MET A 98 -15.28 -17.10 -14.44
CA MET A 98 -15.97 -18.27 -14.98
C MET A 98 -15.07 -19.16 -15.85
N ASN A 99 -13.84 -18.73 -16.11
CA ASN A 99 -12.89 -19.49 -16.92
C ASN A 99 -12.03 -20.40 -16.02
N ASP A 100 -12.33 -21.71 -16.00
CA ASP A 100 -11.72 -22.74 -15.12
C ASP A 100 -10.18 -22.84 -15.20
N TYR A 101 -9.56 -22.28 -16.25
CA TYR A 101 -8.12 -22.31 -16.45
C TYR A 101 -7.32 -21.72 -15.28
N TRP A 102 -7.85 -20.74 -14.56
CA TRP A 102 -7.17 -20.11 -13.42
C TRP A 102 -7.13 -20.99 -12.16
N LEU A 103 -8.14 -21.85 -11.97
CA LEU A 103 -8.21 -22.79 -10.84
C LEU A 103 -7.22 -23.95 -11.01
N GLN A 104 -6.99 -24.41 -12.24
CA GLN A 104 -6.02 -25.47 -12.53
C GLN A 104 -4.57 -25.02 -12.32
N TYR A 105 -4.23 -23.80 -12.75
CA TYR A 105 -2.88 -23.25 -12.59
C TYR A 105 -2.45 -23.13 -11.12
N ASN A 106 -3.36 -22.69 -10.23
CA ASN A 106 -3.10 -22.59 -8.80
C ASN A 106 -2.86 -23.94 -8.12
N LYS A 107 -3.45 -25.02 -8.64
CA LYS A 107 -3.32 -26.36 -8.08
C LYS A 107 -1.94 -26.98 -8.39
N ILE A 108 -1.37 -26.62 -9.54
CA ILE A 108 -0.05 -27.10 -9.99
C ILE A 108 1.07 -26.45 -9.18
N ILE A 109 0.96 -25.15 -8.88
CA ILE A 109 1.99 -24.40 -8.14
C ILE A 109 2.03 -24.80 -6.66
N ASN A 110 0.87 -25.00 -6.03
CA ASN A 110 0.81 -25.31 -4.59
C ASN A 110 1.35 -26.70 -4.24
N THR A 111 1.42 -27.63 -5.18
CA THR A 111 1.91 -29.00 -4.92
C THR A 111 3.43 -29.12 -4.94
N GLU A 112 4.14 -28.24 -5.64
CA GLU A 112 5.60 -28.33 -5.79
C GLU A 112 6.38 -27.62 -4.67
N GLU A 113 5.84 -26.54 -4.10
CA GLU A 113 6.57 -25.71 -3.14
C GLU A 113 6.46 -26.15 -1.66
N MET A 114 5.53 -27.04 -1.32
CA MET A 114 5.25 -27.40 0.07
C MET A 114 6.32 -28.30 0.73
N SER A 115 7.31 -28.77 -0.04
CA SER A 115 8.32 -29.74 0.44
C SER A 115 9.53 -29.10 1.14
N ASN A 116 9.76 -27.78 1.03
CA ASN A 116 10.95 -27.12 1.57
C ASN A 116 10.60 -25.88 2.41
N THR A 117 9.89 -26.06 3.53
CA THR A 117 9.47 -24.97 4.44
C THR A 117 10.56 -24.46 5.39
N LYS A 118 11.80 -24.98 5.30
CA LYS A 118 12.88 -24.67 6.27
C LYS A 118 13.79 -23.45 5.99
N PRO A 119 13.76 -22.71 4.87
CA PRO A 119 14.61 -21.52 4.70
C PRO A 119 13.96 -20.16 5.05
N LEU A 120 12.66 -20.09 5.38
CA LEU A 120 11.94 -18.80 5.52
C LEU A 120 12.30 -18.00 6.78
N PHE A 121 12.71 -18.63 7.88
CA PHE A 121 13.16 -17.87 9.05
C PHE A 121 14.54 -17.22 8.83
N PHE A 122 15.36 -17.79 7.93
CA PHE A 122 16.67 -17.23 7.59
C PHE A 122 16.59 -16.07 6.58
N SER A 123 15.48 -15.90 5.85
CA SER A 123 15.37 -14.83 4.85
C SER A 123 15.36 -13.44 5.46
N MET A 124 14.88 -13.27 6.71
CA MET A 124 14.96 -12.00 7.44
C MET A 124 16.39 -11.59 7.78
N ASN A 125 17.20 -12.56 8.24
CA ASN A 125 18.59 -12.29 8.63
C ASN A 125 19.56 -12.18 7.44
N LYS A 126 19.09 -12.50 6.23
CA LYS A 126 19.91 -12.42 5.01
C LYS A 126 20.53 -11.02 4.83
N PHE A 127 19.77 -9.96 5.05
CA PHE A 127 20.23 -8.58 4.85
C PHE A 127 21.25 -8.09 5.90
N LEU A 128 21.33 -8.77 7.04
CA LEU A 128 22.34 -8.50 8.07
C LEU A 128 23.62 -9.32 7.88
N ASN A 129 23.59 -10.31 6.98
CA ASN A 129 24.75 -11.13 6.66
C ASN A 129 25.40 -10.71 5.34
N GLU A 130 26.68 -11.01 5.20
CA GLU A 130 27.39 -10.89 3.92
C GLU A 130 26.76 -11.82 2.86
N PRO A 131 26.64 -11.39 1.59
CA PRO A 131 27.15 -10.15 0.96
C PRO A 131 26.20 -8.93 1.05
N SER A 132 24.97 -9.13 1.52
CA SER A 132 23.93 -8.08 1.52
C SER A 132 24.06 -7.05 2.64
N PHE A 133 25.00 -7.23 3.57
CA PHE A 133 25.24 -6.29 4.66
C PHE A 133 25.53 -4.86 4.17
N THR A 134 26.24 -4.72 3.05
CA THR A 134 26.48 -3.42 2.39
C THR A 134 25.18 -2.64 2.10
N LEU A 135 24.12 -3.36 1.70
CA LEU A 135 22.81 -2.79 1.39
C LEU A 135 22.14 -2.27 2.68
N SER A 136 22.30 -2.98 3.81
CA SER A 136 21.79 -2.54 5.11
C SER A 136 22.48 -1.25 5.59
N ILE A 137 23.81 -1.15 5.44
CA ILE A 137 24.56 0.07 5.78
C ILE A 137 24.07 1.26 4.96
N MET A 138 23.83 1.08 3.65
CA MET A 138 23.32 2.15 2.78
C MET A 138 21.96 2.67 3.24
N ILE A 139 21.04 1.78 3.65
CA ILE A 139 19.71 2.17 4.15
C ILE A 139 19.83 2.96 5.47
N ILE A 140 20.71 2.55 6.38
CA ILE A 140 20.93 3.25 7.66
C ILE A 140 21.45 4.68 7.39
N ILE A 141 22.44 4.83 6.51
CA ILE A 141 22.98 6.15 6.14
C ILE A 141 21.89 7.00 5.46
N TYR A 142 21.09 6.43 4.57
CA TYR A 142 19.99 7.13 3.92
C TYR A 142 18.97 7.67 4.95
N LEU A 143 18.51 6.83 5.89
CA LEU A 143 17.56 7.25 6.93
C LEU A 143 18.14 8.34 7.87
N LEU A 144 19.45 8.29 8.14
CA LEU A 144 20.12 9.34 8.92
C LEU A 144 20.18 10.66 8.15
N ILE A 145 20.49 10.63 6.86
CA ILE A 145 20.51 11.84 6.02
C ILE A 145 19.10 12.44 5.92
N THR A 146 18.05 11.63 5.72
CA THR A 146 16.67 12.12 5.63
C THR A 146 16.23 12.77 6.95
N LEU A 147 16.58 12.20 8.11
CA LEU A 147 16.29 12.82 9.40
C LEU A 147 16.94 14.21 9.52
N ILE A 148 18.22 14.34 9.18
CA ILE A 148 18.94 15.64 9.22
C ILE A 148 18.29 16.63 8.25
N ALA A 149 17.91 16.19 7.05
CA ALA A 149 17.25 17.02 6.06
C ALA A 149 15.89 17.53 6.56
N VAL A 150 15.06 16.65 7.14
CA VAL A 150 13.75 17.01 7.71
C VAL A 150 13.90 18.05 8.82
N ILE A 151 14.86 17.89 9.73
CA ILE A 151 15.13 18.88 10.79
C ILE A 151 15.51 20.25 10.20
N LYS A 152 16.32 20.28 9.13
CA LYS A 152 16.66 21.53 8.44
C LYS A 152 15.47 22.19 7.75
N ILE A 153 14.54 21.41 7.18
CA ILE A 153 13.33 21.93 6.52
C ILE A 153 12.37 22.54 7.54
N ILE A 154 12.17 21.89 8.70
CA ILE A 154 11.25 22.37 9.74
C ILE A 154 11.79 23.62 10.44
N ASN A 155 13.11 23.78 10.56
CA ASN A 155 13.73 24.92 11.24
C ASN A 155 13.71 26.24 10.43
N ILE A 156 12.94 26.33 9.34
CA ILE A 156 12.72 27.60 8.62
C ILE A 156 11.76 28.46 9.44
N ASN A 157 12.33 29.38 10.23
CA ASN A 157 11.61 30.38 11.02
C ASN A 157 10.99 31.49 10.15
N SER A 158 10.11 31.15 9.20
CA SER A 158 9.20 32.15 8.63
C SER A 158 7.90 32.12 9.42
N GLY A 159 7.74 33.09 10.32
CA GLY A 159 6.50 33.28 11.08
C GLY A 159 5.27 33.40 10.16
N PRO A 160 4.05 33.26 10.71
CA PRO A 160 2.85 33.35 9.90
C PRO A 160 2.84 34.69 9.16
N MET A 161 2.71 34.63 7.81
CA MET A 161 2.36 35.77 6.97
C MET A 161 0.93 36.23 7.31
N ARG A 162 0.73 36.73 8.54
CA ARG A 162 -0.39 37.59 8.86
C ARG A 162 -0.04 38.93 8.26
N HIS A 163 -0.74 39.32 7.20
CA HIS A 163 -0.79 40.73 6.84
C HIS A 163 -1.29 41.49 8.08
N MET A 164 -0.44 42.33 8.65
CA MET A 164 -0.86 43.38 9.57
C MET A 164 -1.37 44.53 8.71
N ASN A 165 -2.69 44.67 8.74
CA ASN A 165 -3.54 45.78 8.28
C ASN A 165 -3.51 46.14 6.79
#